data_AF-A0A445CFB3-F1
#
_entry.id   AF-A0A445CFB3-F1
#
_cell.length_a   1.000
_cell.length_b   1.000
_cell.length_c   1.000
_cell.angle_alpha   90.00
_cell.angle_beta   90.00
_cell.angle_gamma   90.00
#
_symmetry.space_group_name_H-M   'P 1'
#
loop_
_entity.id
_entity.type
_entity.pdbx_description
1 polymer ?
#
loop_
_entity_poly.entity_id
_entity_poly.type
_entity_poly.pdbx_seq_one_letter_code
_entity_poly.pdbx_strand_id
1 'polypeptide(L)' 'MEAIKLDYRHFDTASIYGSEQALGEAIVEVLKLGLISSRDELFITFKLWLSDNHPDLVLPALCKSLQ' A
#
# COMPACT_ATOMS: atom_id res chain seq x y z
N MET A 1 4.95 9.64 6.67
CA MET A 1 5.31 9.22 8.06
C MET A 1 4.44 9.88 9.12
N GLU A 2 4.13 11.18 9.03
CA GLU A 2 3.34 11.90 10.04
C GLU A 2 2.00 11.24 10.37
N ALA A 3 1.28 10.70 9.38
CA ALA A 3 0.03 9.98 9.62
C ALA A 3 0.21 8.81 10.61
N ILE A 4 1.28 8.02 10.47
CA ILE A 4 1.55 6.88 11.38
C ILE A 4 1.88 7.37 12.80
N LYS A 5 2.62 8.49 12.93
CA LYS A 5 2.89 9.14 14.22
C LYS A 5 1.62 9.67 14.88
N LEU A 6 0.62 10.05 14.08
CA LEU A 6 -0.72 10.46 14.52
C LEU A 6 -1.68 9.27 14.69
N ASP A 7 -1.14 8.05 14.76
CA ASP A 7 -1.87 6.81 14.99
C ASP A 7 -2.78 6.33 13.84
N TYR A 8 -2.63 6.86 12.63
CA TYR A 8 -3.30 6.28 11.46
C TYR A 8 -2.71 4.90 11.16
N ARG A 9 -3.60 3.92 11.00
CA ARG A 9 -3.26 2.53 10.68
C ARG A 9 -3.93 2.01 9.41
N HIS A 10 -4.90 2.73 8.86
CA HIS A 10 -5.56 2.39 7.60
C HIS A 10 -5.13 3.35 6.51
N PHE A 11 -4.54 2.81 5.45
CA PHE A 11 -4.18 3.53 4.23
C PHE A 11 -5.00 3.00 3.05
N ASP A 12 -5.60 3.91 2.30
CA ASP A 12 -6.35 3.61 1.09
C ASP A 12 -5.58 4.09 -0.14
N THR A 13 -5.30 3.19 -1.08
CA THR A 13 -4.54 3.44 -2.31
C THR A 13 -5.21 2.81 -3.53
N ALA A 14 -4.69 3.08 -4.72
CA ALA A 14 -5.12 2.54 -6.00
C ALA A 14 -3.97 2.60 -7.01
N SER A 15 -3.96 1.74 -8.01
CA SER A 15 -2.88 1.69 -9.02
C SER A 15 -2.76 3.01 -9.81
N ILE A 16 -3.89 3.71 -10.00
CA ILE A 16 -3.93 4.96 -10.74
C ILE A 16 -3.38 6.16 -9.96
N TYR A 17 -3.25 6.06 -8.62
CA TYR A 17 -2.79 7.20 -7.81
C TYR A 17 -1.30 7.50 -8.01
N GLY A 18 -0.51 6.51 -8.45
CA GLY A 18 0.94 6.66 -8.62
C GLY A 18 1.72 6.84 -7.30
N SER A 19 1.08 6.59 -6.16
CA SER A 19 1.65 6.78 -4.82
C SER A 19 2.01 5.49 -4.08
N GLU A 20 1.74 4.32 -4.67
CA GLU A 20 1.94 3.01 -4.01
C GLU A 20 3.40 2.78 -3.61
N GLN A 21 4.35 3.11 -4.49
CA GLN A 21 5.78 2.96 -4.20
C GLN A 21 6.21 3.83 -3.02
N ALA A 22 5.82 5.11 -3.01
CA ALA A 22 6.13 6.02 -1.91
C ALA A 22 5.49 5.57 -0.58
N LEU A 23 4.27 5.02 -0.63
CA LEU A 23 3.62 4.42 0.53
C LEU A 23 4.39 3.19 1.04
N GLY A 24 4.82 2.30 0.15
CA GLY A 24 5.63 1.12 0.48
C GLY A 24 6.97 1.50 1.12
N GLU A 25 7.69 2.46 0.53
CA GLU A 25 8.95 2.99 1.08
C GLU A 25 8.75 3.57 2.49
N ALA A 26 7.69 4.36 2.69
CA ALA A 26 7.36 4.92 4.00
C ALA A 26 7.03 3.82 5.03
N ILE A 27 6.33 2.75 4.64
CA ILE A 27 6.02 1.62 5.53
C ILE A 27 7.29 0.89 5.96
N VAL A 28 8.20 0.63 5.02
CA VAL A 28 9.50 0.03 5.34
C VAL A 28 10.29 0.91 6.31
N GLU A 29 10.29 2.22 6.10
CA GLU A 29 10.99 3.16 6.98
C GLU A 29 10.38 3.19 8.39
N VAL A 30 9.05 3.26 8.53
CA VAL A 30 8.43 3.29 9.86
C VAL A 30 8.61 1.98 10.64
N LEU A 31 8.68 0.84 9.96
CA LEU A 31 9.05 -0.45 10.57
C LEU A 31 10.49 -0.42 11.07
N LYS A 32 11.42 0.07 10.25
CA LYS A 32 12.84 0.20 10.64
C LYS A 32 13.04 1.14 11.83
N LEU A 33 12.26 2.21 11.91
CA LEU A 33 12.29 3.17 13.02
C LEU A 33 11.52 2.69 14.27
N GLY A 34 10.82 1.55 14.19
CA GLY A 34 10.01 1.04 15.30
C GLY A 34 8.79 1.90 15.64
N LEU A 35 8.28 2.69 14.68
CA LEU A 35 7.05 3.46 14.85
C LEU A 35 5.79 2.58 14.78
N ILE A 36 5.94 1.40 14.17
CA ILE A 36 5.01 0.27 14.25
C ILE A 36 5.85 -0.99 14.50
N SER A 37 5.32 -1.95 15.24
CA SER A 37 6.07 -3.16 15.65
C SER A 37 6.13 -4.20 14.53
N SER A 38 5.10 -4.23 13.67
CA SER A 38 4.93 -5.25 12.64
C SER A 38 4.00 -4.79 11.51
N ARG A 39 4.04 -5.50 10.38
CA ARG A 39 3.22 -5.18 9.20
C ARG A 39 1.73 -5.31 9.48
N ASP A 40 1.31 -6.24 10.32
CA ASP A 40 -0.10 -6.50 10.67
C ASP A 40 -0.76 -5.38 11.47
N GLU A 41 -0.01 -4.41 12.00
CA GLU A 41 -0.58 -3.19 12.55
C GLU A 41 -1.22 -2.29 11.49
N LEU A 42 -0.92 -2.50 10.20
CA LEU A 42 -1.44 -1.69 9.10
C LEU A 42 -2.52 -2.41 8.30
N PHE A 43 -3.60 -1.69 7.99
CA PHE A 43 -4.55 -2.06 6.97
C PHE A 43 -4.28 -1.25 5.69
N ILE A 44 -4.09 -1.92 4.56
CA ILE A 44 -3.85 -1.26 3.28
C ILE A 44 -4.90 -1.73 2.28
N THR A 45 -5.69 -0.80 1.76
CA THR A 45 -6.66 -1.06 0.70
C THR A 45 -6.06 -0.67 -0.64
N PHE A 46 -6.20 -1.53 -1.64
CA PHE A 46 -5.85 -1.26 -3.04
C PHE A 46 -7.10 -1.33 -3.91
N LYS A 47 -7.08 -0.68 -5.08
CA LYS A 47 -8.15 -0.71 -6.07
C LYS A 47 -7.57 -1.07 -7.44
N LEU A 48 -8.12 -2.12 -8.05
CA LEU A 48 -7.87 -2.49 -9.44
C LEU A 48 -8.37 -1.36 -10.36
N TRP A 49 -7.60 -1.04 -11.40
CA TRP A 49 -8.03 -0.03 -12.37
C TRP A 49 -8.89 -0.62 -13.48
N LEU A 50 -9.66 0.25 -14.13
CA LEU A 50 -10.59 -0.14 -15.19
C LEU A 50 -9.91 -0.83 -16.38
N SER A 51 -8.64 -0.51 -16.66
CA SER A 51 -7.87 -1.15 -17.74
C SER A 51 -7.51 -2.61 -17.45
N ASP A 52 -7.59 -3.03 -16.19
CA ASP A 52 -7.04 -4.31 -15.72
C ASP A 52 -8.15 -5.28 -15.27
N ASN A 53 -9.43 -4.97 -15.59
CA ASN A 53 -10.60 -5.73 -15.16
C ASN A 53 -10.86 -7.02 -15.97
N HIS A 54 -10.07 -7.29 -17.01
CA HIS A 54 -10.09 -8.57 -17.72
C HIS A 54 -9.49 -9.66 -16.81
N PRO A 55 -10.08 -10.87 -16.71
CA PRO A 55 -9.63 -11.91 -15.77
C PRO A 55 -8.12 -12.17 -15.77
N ASP A 56 -7.52 -12.24 -16.96
CA ASP A 56 -6.09 -12.51 -17.14
C ASP A 56 -5.17 -11.34 -16.69
N LEU A 57 -5.73 -10.14 -16.49
CA LEU A 57 -4.99 -8.94 -16.08
C LEU A 57 -5.11 -8.66 -14.57
N VAL A 58 -6.09 -9.25 -13.89
CA VAL A 58 -6.34 -9.02 -12.45
C VAL A 58 -5.13 -9.41 -11.61
N LEU A 59 -4.61 -10.63 -11.80
CA LEU A 59 -3.47 -11.12 -11.04
C LEU A 59 -2.18 -10.33 -11.34
N PRO A 60 -1.81 -10.07 -12.61
CA PRO A 60 -0.69 -9.16 -12.92
C PRO A 60 -0.80 -7.78 -12.26
N ALA A 61 -1.98 -7.16 -12.27
CA ALA A 61 -2.19 -5.84 -11.66
C ALA A 61 -2.06 -5.88 -10.13
N LEU A 62 -2.58 -6.93 -9.48
CA LEU A 62 -2.38 -7.14 -8.05
C LEU A 62 -0.90 -7.37 -7.72
N CYS A 63 -0.22 -8.23 -8.46
CA CYS A 63 1.22 -8.48 -8.27
C CYS A 63 2.04 -7.20 -8.42
N LYS A 64 1.69 -6.33 -9.37
CA LYS A 64 2.35 -5.04 -9.55
C LYS A 64 2.19 -4.10 -8.35
N SER A 65 1.01 -4.08 -7.73
CA SER A 65 0.75 -3.29 -6.50
C SER A 65 1.54 -3.83 -5.28
N LEU A 66 1.85 -5.13 -5.26
CA LEU A 66 2.57 -5.80 -4.16
C LEU A 66 4.12 -5.81 -4.29
N GLN A 67 4.68 -5.30 -5.38
CA GLN A 67 6.13 -5.25 -5.62
C GLN A 67 6.84 -4.25 -4.71
#